data_AF-A0A9W6F2B0-F1
#
_entry.id   AF-A0A9W6F2B0-F1
#
_cell.length_a   1.000
_cell.length_b   1.000
_cell.length_c   1.000
_cell.angle_alpha   90.00
_cell.angle_beta   90.00
_cell.angle_gamma   90.00
#
_symmetry.space_group_name_H-M   'P 1'
#
loop_
_entity.id
_entity.type
_entity.pdbx_description
1 polymer ?
#
loop_
_entity_poly.entity_id
_entity_poly.type
_entity_poly.pdbx_seq_one_letter_code
_entity_poly.pdbx_strand_id
1 'polypeptide(L)'
;MDISSSQQRLGADFLALLDNPGPSSDLTLIAAGGRSFPVHRAVLAARCEFFKTMLTSNVGDAASARERSLPDADPDALALLLRYIYCGVLDECERDLMKPAVELADFLRLVEACGELQRRLLGTVTQDTVAEDLLWAEGRDDEDTLTDLVIVCVHEFAATGADAIADVLSERSPKLLARLFKQLAAKVVVKVASGTSTSRFPLI
;
A
#
# COMPACT_ATOMS: atom_id res chain seq x y z
N MET A 1 8.72 35.28 8.13
CA MET A 1 8.86 34.29 7.03
C MET A 1 7.99 33.11 7.41
N ASP A 2 7.01 32.80 6.58
CA ASP A 2 6.07 31.72 6.84
C ASP A 2 6.77 30.38 6.57
N ILE A 3 6.96 29.59 7.62
CA ILE A 3 7.72 28.33 7.60
C ILE A 3 7.12 27.36 6.56
N SER A 4 5.80 27.42 6.37
CA SER A 4 5.07 26.61 5.39
C SER A 4 5.50 26.91 3.95
N SER A 5 5.66 28.18 3.60
CA SER A 5 6.09 28.61 2.25
C SER A 5 7.54 28.20 1.92
N SER A 6 8.44 28.19 2.92
CA SER A 6 9.82 27.74 2.74
C SER A 6 9.94 26.22 2.59
N GLN A 7 9.13 25.45 3.31
CA GLN A 7 9.12 23.98 3.21
C GLN A 7 8.57 23.49 1.87
N GLN A 8 7.51 24.14 1.36
CA GLN A 8 6.95 23.83 0.03
C GLN A 8 7.97 24.06 -1.10
N ARG A 9 8.79 25.12 -0.99
CA ARG A 9 9.85 25.38 -1.96
C ARG A 9 10.95 24.32 -1.93
N LEU A 10 11.36 23.88 -0.75
CA LEU A 10 12.39 22.85 -0.62
C LEU A 10 11.98 21.52 -1.28
N GLY A 11 10.75 21.06 -1.04
CA GLY A 11 10.25 19.84 -1.66
C GLY A 11 10.23 19.92 -3.20
N ALA A 12 9.82 21.07 -3.75
CA ALA A 12 9.85 21.33 -5.18
C ALA A 12 11.28 21.35 -5.76
N ASP A 13 12.23 21.94 -5.04
CA ASP A 13 13.65 21.97 -5.45
C ASP A 13 14.24 20.55 -5.51
N PHE A 14 13.91 19.67 -4.56
CA PHE A 14 14.32 18.26 -4.60
C PHE A 14 13.63 17.50 -5.75
N LEU A 15 12.35 17.72 -6.03
CA LEU A 15 11.71 17.10 -7.19
C LEU A 15 12.36 17.54 -8.49
N ALA A 16 12.77 18.80 -8.61
CA ALA A 16 13.49 19.27 -9.78
C ALA A 16 14.81 18.51 -10.00
N LEU A 17 15.50 18.07 -8.94
CA LEU A 17 16.66 17.18 -9.04
C LEU A 17 16.28 15.78 -9.55
N LEU A 18 15.13 15.25 -9.17
CA LEU A 18 14.67 13.94 -9.66
C LEU A 18 14.22 14.00 -11.12
N ASP A 19 13.51 15.07 -11.49
CA ASP A 19 12.96 15.25 -12.85
C ASP A 19 14.07 15.65 -13.85
N ASN A 20 15.12 16.34 -13.38
CA ASN A 20 16.27 16.77 -14.17
C ASN A 20 17.60 16.37 -13.48
N PRO A 21 17.91 15.06 -13.41
CA PRO A 21 19.04 14.55 -12.64
C PRO A 21 20.41 15.02 -13.14
N GLY A 22 20.49 15.38 -14.43
CA GLY A 22 21.68 16.00 -15.03
C GLY A 22 22.97 15.23 -14.71
N PRO A 23 24.11 15.94 -14.59
CA PRO A 23 25.37 15.32 -14.17
C PRO A 23 25.48 15.10 -12.65
N SER A 24 24.49 15.53 -11.85
CA SER A 24 24.54 15.41 -10.38
C SER A 24 24.09 14.04 -9.87
N SER A 25 23.31 13.29 -10.64
CA SER A 25 22.97 11.91 -10.27
C SER A 25 24.21 11.03 -10.24
N ASP A 26 24.37 10.28 -9.16
CA ASP A 26 25.54 9.44 -8.87
C ASP A 26 25.19 7.95 -8.74
N LEU A 27 23.92 7.60 -8.99
CA LEU A 27 23.38 6.24 -8.99
C LEU A 27 22.24 6.12 -10.01
N THR A 28 22.08 4.96 -10.61
CA THR A 28 20.93 4.58 -11.43
C THR A 28 20.27 3.34 -10.82
N LEU A 29 18.97 3.42 -10.51
CA LEU A 29 18.16 2.25 -10.15
C LEU A 29 17.55 1.66 -11.42
N ILE A 30 17.56 0.35 -11.55
CA ILE A 30 17.00 -0.37 -12.69
C ILE A 30 15.82 -1.21 -12.17
N ALA A 31 14.60 -0.82 -12.53
CA ALA A 31 13.36 -1.50 -12.13
C ALA A 31 13.04 -2.70 -13.03
N ALA A 32 11.92 -3.37 -12.75
CA ALA A 32 11.36 -4.40 -13.63
C ALA A 32 11.23 -3.89 -15.08
N GLY A 33 11.50 -4.77 -16.04
CA GLY A 33 11.49 -4.40 -17.46
C GLY A 33 12.65 -3.51 -17.91
N GLY A 34 13.63 -3.23 -17.05
CA GLY A 34 14.85 -2.49 -17.40
C GLY A 34 14.71 -0.96 -17.38
N ARG A 35 13.58 -0.42 -16.89
CA ARG A 35 13.40 1.04 -16.77
C ARG A 35 14.42 1.59 -15.77
N SER A 36 15.16 2.61 -16.21
CA SER A 36 16.25 3.20 -15.45
C SER A 36 15.86 4.53 -14.81
N PHE A 37 16.30 4.75 -13.58
CA PHE A 37 16.02 5.93 -12.76
C PHE A 37 17.34 6.52 -12.24
N PRO A 38 17.88 7.58 -12.88
CA PRO A 38 19.02 8.31 -12.35
C PRO A 38 18.61 9.06 -11.08
N VAL A 39 19.35 8.85 -10.00
CA VAL A 39 19.02 9.30 -8.64
C VAL A 39 20.27 9.71 -7.87
N HIS A 40 20.07 10.27 -6.68
CA HIS A 40 21.11 10.80 -5.81
C HIS A 40 21.23 9.95 -4.55
N ARG A 41 22.39 9.32 -4.34
CA ARG A 41 22.67 8.43 -3.20
C ARG A 41 22.42 9.11 -1.87
N ALA A 42 22.85 10.37 -1.74
CA ALA A 42 22.70 11.15 -0.52
C ALA A 42 21.23 11.36 -0.13
N VAL A 43 20.37 11.66 -1.12
CA VAL A 43 18.93 11.85 -0.88
C VAL A 43 18.30 10.54 -0.45
N LEU A 44 18.54 9.44 -1.19
CA LEU A 44 17.99 8.13 -0.84
C LEU A 44 18.42 7.68 0.56
N ALA A 45 19.71 7.78 0.89
CA ALA A 45 20.24 7.35 2.19
C ALA A 45 19.74 8.22 3.36
N ALA A 46 19.44 9.49 3.13
CA ALA A 46 18.91 10.38 4.15
C ALA A 46 17.41 10.14 4.44
N ARG A 47 16.68 9.57 3.48
CA ARG A 47 15.21 9.54 3.48
C ARG A 47 14.63 8.13 3.52
N CYS A 48 15.44 7.10 3.25
CA CYS A 48 15.02 5.70 3.20
C CYS A 48 16.08 4.80 3.83
N GLU A 49 15.72 4.12 4.93
CA GLU A 49 16.66 3.28 5.69
C GLU A 49 17.11 2.04 4.89
N PHE A 50 16.24 1.51 4.02
CA PHE A 50 16.61 0.44 3.09
C PHE A 50 17.78 0.87 2.20
N PHE A 51 17.66 2.01 1.51
CA PHE A 51 18.73 2.51 0.64
C PHE A 51 19.97 2.91 1.43
N LYS A 52 19.82 3.52 2.61
CA LYS A 52 20.95 3.82 3.49
C LYS A 52 21.74 2.56 3.84
N THR A 53 21.05 1.49 4.24
CA THR A 53 21.68 0.21 4.56
C THR A 53 22.34 -0.37 3.31
N MET A 54 21.63 -0.43 2.18
CA MET A 54 22.13 -0.96 0.90
C MET A 54 23.38 -0.23 0.39
N LEU A 55 23.47 1.08 0.62
CA LEU A 55 24.56 1.93 0.14
C LEU A 55 25.76 1.95 1.09
N THR A 56 25.57 1.65 2.38
CA THR A 56 26.65 1.63 3.39
C THR A 56 27.18 0.24 3.73
N SER A 57 26.37 -0.82 3.55
CA SER A 57 26.73 -2.20 3.91
C SER A 57 27.65 -2.91 2.92
N ASN A 58 27.82 -2.39 1.70
CA ASN A 58 28.77 -2.96 0.74
C ASN A 58 30.19 -2.45 1.00
N VAL A 59 31.13 -3.37 1.18
CA VAL A 59 32.57 -3.10 1.17
C VAL A 59 33.14 -3.59 -0.16
N GLY A 60 33.81 -2.72 -0.93
CA GLY A 60 34.40 -3.05 -2.24
C GLY A 60 33.63 -2.49 -3.45
N ASP A 61 33.90 -3.02 -4.65
CA ASP A 61 33.41 -2.49 -5.94
C ASP A 61 31.88 -2.41 -6.07
N ALA A 62 31.16 -3.25 -5.33
CA ALA A 62 29.71 -3.22 -5.30
C ALA A 62 29.15 -1.98 -4.55
N ALA A 63 29.95 -1.33 -3.71
CA ALA A 63 29.60 -0.05 -3.08
C ALA A 63 29.77 1.12 -4.06
N SER A 64 30.77 1.06 -4.93
CA SER A 64 31.08 2.09 -5.94
C SER A 64 30.29 1.92 -7.24
N ALA A 65 29.57 0.81 -7.41
CA ALA A 65 28.69 0.57 -8.55
C ALA A 65 27.70 1.74 -8.75
N ARG A 66 27.67 2.25 -9.99
CA ARG A 66 26.75 3.32 -10.43
C ARG A 66 25.36 2.83 -10.78
N GLU A 67 25.14 1.53 -10.79
CA GLU A 67 23.86 0.91 -11.13
C GLU A 67 23.45 -0.09 -10.05
N ARG A 68 22.17 -0.13 -9.73
CA ARG A 68 21.58 -1.10 -8.80
C ARG A 68 20.25 -1.60 -9.36
N SER A 69 20.08 -2.92 -9.39
CA SER A 69 18.86 -3.56 -9.90
C SER A 69 17.85 -3.78 -8.78
N LEU A 70 16.59 -3.50 -9.07
CA LEU A 70 15.39 -3.81 -8.29
C LEU A 70 14.43 -4.59 -9.21
N PRO A 71 14.71 -5.88 -9.47
CA PRO A 71 14.09 -6.63 -10.57
C PRO A 71 12.59 -6.86 -10.38
N ASP A 72 12.12 -6.88 -9.13
CA ASP A 72 10.72 -7.11 -8.77
C ASP A 72 9.96 -5.79 -8.53
N ALA A 73 10.64 -4.63 -8.62
CA ALA A 73 9.98 -3.35 -8.42
C ALA A 73 9.20 -2.94 -9.67
N ASP A 74 7.89 -2.78 -9.52
CA ASP A 74 7.06 -2.16 -10.53
C ASP A 74 7.59 -0.73 -10.85
N PRO A 75 7.82 -0.40 -12.12
CA PRO A 75 8.45 0.85 -12.50
C PRO A 75 7.63 2.09 -12.13
N ASP A 76 6.30 2.02 -12.19
CA ASP A 76 5.44 3.17 -11.88
C ASP A 76 5.29 3.34 -10.36
N ALA A 77 5.27 2.23 -9.62
CA ALA A 77 5.31 2.26 -8.15
C ALA A 77 6.64 2.84 -7.66
N LEU A 78 7.76 2.46 -8.28
CA LEU A 78 9.07 3.02 -7.94
C LEU A 78 9.13 4.52 -8.26
N ALA A 79 8.58 4.95 -9.40
CA ALA A 79 8.51 6.36 -9.75
C ALA A 79 7.73 7.17 -8.69
N LEU A 80 6.55 6.68 -8.28
CA LEU A 80 5.72 7.27 -7.23
C LEU A 80 6.49 7.40 -5.91
N LEU A 81 7.13 6.33 -5.46
CA LEU A 81 7.84 6.30 -4.18
C LEU A 81 9.16 7.09 -4.20
N LEU A 82 9.84 7.19 -5.35
CA LEU A 82 10.97 8.08 -5.52
C LEU A 82 10.55 9.55 -5.35
N ARG A 83 9.43 9.96 -5.94
CA ARG A 83 8.91 11.32 -5.74
C ARG A 83 8.63 11.57 -4.25
N TYR A 84 7.97 10.64 -3.57
CA TYR A 84 7.75 10.69 -2.12
C TYR A 84 9.06 10.81 -1.34
N ILE A 85 10.10 10.05 -1.68
CA ILE A 85 11.41 10.11 -1.03
C ILE A 85 12.02 11.52 -1.14
N TYR A 86 11.89 12.17 -2.31
CA TYR A 86 12.48 13.47 -2.59
C TYR A 86 11.72 14.64 -1.97
N CYS A 87 10.37 14.65 -1.97
CA CYS A 87 9.58 15.78 -1.46
C CYS A 87 8.83 15.53 -0.15
N GLY A 88 8.70 14.27 0.27
CA GLY A 88 7.89 13.87 1.42
C GLY A 88 6.38 13.91 1.20
N VAL A 89 5.92 14.13 -0.03
CA VAL A 89 4.50 14.15 -0.39
C VAL A 89 4.20 12.94 -1.27
N LEU A 90 3.18 12.18 -0.88
CA LEU A 90 2.75 11.00 -1.64
C LEU A 90 1.65 11.40 -2.62
N ASP A 91 2.03 11.51 -3.89
CA ASP A 91 1.13 11.85 -4.99
C ASP A 91 -0.04 10.85 -5.11
N GLU A 92 -1.12 11.26 -5.77
CA GLU A 92 -2.22 10.35 -6.11
C GLU A 92 -1.75 9.31 -7.13
N CYS A 93 -2.35 8.11 -7.06
CA CYS A 93 -2.12 7.05 -8.04
C CYS A 93 -3.41 6.32 -8.36
N GLU A 94 -3.43 5.69 -9.53
CA GLU A 94 -4.51 4.82 -9.94
C GLU A 94 -4.61 3.59 -9.03
N ARG A 95 -5.82 3.06 -8.88
CA ARG A 95 -6.09 1.91 -8.01
C ARG A 95 -5.21 0.71 -8.34
N ASP A 96 -5.00 0.45 -9.63
CA ASP A 96 -4.21 -0.69 -10.11
C ASP A 96 -2.74 -0.60 -9.68
N LEU A 97 -2.25 0.61 -9.40
CA LEU A 97 -0.89 0.83 -8.89
C LEU A 97 -0.79 0.69 -7.37
N MET A 98 -1.91 0.74 -6.63
CA MET A 98 -1.86 0.79 -5.16
C MET A 98 -1.24 -0.45 -4.54
N LYS A 99 -1.59 -1.66 -5.02
CA LYS A 99 -1.03 -2.92 -4.48
C LYS A 99 0.49 -3.02 -4.73
N PRO A 100 1.00 -2.83 -5.97
CA PRO A 100 2.44 -2.74 -6.22
C PRO A 100 3.14 -1.64 -5.39
N ALA A 101 2.48 -0.48 -5.22
CA ALA A 101 3.04 0.61 -4.43
C ALA A 101 3.10 0.29 -2.92
N VAL A 102 2.09 -0.37 -2.36
CA VAL A 102 2.13 -0.87 -0.96
C VAL A 102 3.26 -1.88 -0.79
N GLU A 103 3.34 -2.87 -1.68
CA GLU A 103 4.38 -3.90 -1.64
C GLU A 103 5.79 -3.30 -1.68
N LEU A 104 6.01 -2.34 -2.60
CA LEU A 104 7.30 -1.70 -2.73
C LEU A 104 7.60 -0.74 -1.58
N ALA A 105 6.60 -0.01 -1.05
CA ALA A 105 6.78 0.87 0.09
C ALA A 105 7.17 0.09 1.35
N ASP A 106 6.54 -1.06 1.58
CA ASP A 106 6.86 -1.99 2.65
C ASP A 106 8.28 -2.56 2.50
N PHE A 107 8.63 -3.04 1.30
CA PHE A 107 9.99 -3.51 0.98
C PHE A 107 11.06 -2.43 1.23
N LEU A 108 10.79 -1.20 0.81
CA LEU A 108 11.68 -0.05 1.01
C LEU A 108 11.63 0.52 2.44
N ARG A 109 10.78 -0.04 3.32
CA ARG A 109 10.56 0.40 4.71
C ARG A 109 10.11 1.85 4.82
N LEU A 110 9.28 2.31 3.89
CA LEU A 110 8.65 3.63 3.90
C LEU A 110 7.32 3.56 4.65
N VAL A 111 7.38 3.40 5.98
CA VAL A 111 6.24 3.07 6.85
C VAL A 111 5.07 4.04 6.66
N GLU A 112 5.31 5.35 6.62
CA GLU A 112 4.24 6.34 6.48
C GLU A 112 3.58 6.31 5.09
N ALA A 113 4.36 6.09 4.03
CA ALA A 113 3.82 5.96 2.67
C ALA A 113 3.04 4.65 2.53
N CYS A 114 3.53 3.55 3.10
CA CYS A 114 2.85 2.26 3.11
C CYS A 114 1.47 2.37 3.77
N GLY A 115 1.40 2.93 4.98
CA GLY A 115 0.13 3.12 5.69
C GLY A 115 -0.84 4.08 4.97
N GLU A 116 -0.33 5.12 4.33
CA GLU A 116 -1.14 6.01 3.49
C GLU A 116 -1.74 5.27 2.28
N LEU A 117 -0.93 4.49 1.57
CA LEU A 117 -1.37 3.71 0.41
C LEU A 117 -2.39 2.63 0.81
N GLN A 118 -2.16 1.91 1.92
CA GLN A 118 -3.11 0.94 2.46
C GLN A 118 -4.46 1.58 2.79
N ARG A 119 -4.45 2.75 3.46
CA ARG A 119 -5.70 3.48 3.75
C ARG A 119 -6.40 3.96 2.49
N ARG A 120 -5.66 4.45 1.48
CA ARG A 120 -6.25 4.82 0.18
C ARG A 120 -6.87 3.60 -0.49
N LEU A 121 -6.19 2.46 -0.49
CA LEU A 121 -6.72 1.20 -1.03
C LEU A 121 -8.04 0.83 -0.35
N LEU A 122 -8.09 0.83 0.99
CA LEU A 122 -9.31 0.58 1.76
C LEU A 122 -10.47 1.50 1.34
N GLY A 123 -10.19 2.77 1.07
CA GLY A 123 -11.19 3.75 0.59
C GLY A 123 -11.67 3.53 -0.85
N THR A 124 -11.06 2.62 -1.61
CA THR A 124 -11.44 2.28 -3.00
C THR A 124 -12.05 0.88 -3.14
N VAL A 125 -12.24 0.17 -2.03
CA VAL A 125 -12.79 -1.19 -2.04
C VAL A 125 -14.23 -1.13 -2.52
N THR A 126 -14.57 -2.06 -3.42
CA THR A 126 -15.93 -2.25 -3.91
C THR A 126 -16.33 -3.72 -3.75
N GLN A 127 -17.61 -4.00 -3.97
CA GLN A 127 -18.12 -5.37 -3.96
C GLN A 127 -17.38 -6.28 -4.94
N ASP A 128 -16.96 -5.76 -6.10
CA ASP A 128 -16.28 -6.53 -7.15
C ASP A 128 -14.79 -6.75 -6.86
N THR A 129 -14.18 -5.93 -6.01
CA THR A 129 -12.73 -5.98 -5.74
C THR A 129 -12.39 -6.63 -4.39
N VAL A 130 -13.30 -6.58 -3.41
CA VAL A 130 -13.01 -6.94 -2.01
C VAL A 130 -12.48 -8.37 -1.86
N ALA A 131 -12.97 -9.33 -2.67
CA ALA A 131 -12.48 -10.70 -2.62
C ALA A 131 -11.00 -10.79 -3.03
N GLU A 132 -10.61 -10.11 -4.11
CA GLU A 132 -9.22 -10.05 -4.57
C GLU A 132 -8.33 -9.22 -3.64
N ASP A 133 -8.89 -8.20 -2.98
CA ASP A 133 -8.16 -7.41 -1.99
C ASP A 133 -7.86 -8.24 -0.73
N LEU A 134 -8.84 -9.03 -0.25
CA LEU A 134 -8.66 -9.94 0.88
C LEU A 134 -7.62 -11.03 0.58
N LEU A 135 -7.70 -11.66 -0.61
CA LEU A 135 -6.75 -12.68 -1.03
C LEU A 135 -5.33 -12.11 -1.20
N TRP A 136 -5.22 -10.88 -1.69
CA TRP A 136 -3.96 -10.18 -1.78
C TRP A 136 -3.33 -9.92 -0.40
N ALA A 137 -4.11 -9.43 0.57
CA ALA A 137 -3.62 -9.19 1.93
C ALA A 137 -3.24 -10.51 2.64
N GLU A 138 -4.03 -11.58 2.47
CA GLU A 138 -3.70 -12.92 2.99
C GLU A 138 -2.40 -13.45 2.37
N GLY A 139 -2.20 -13.29 1.06
CA GLY A 139 -0.98 -13.74 0.38
C GLY A 139 0.30 -13.01 0.83
N ARG A 140 0.15 -11.79 1.37
CA ARG A 140 1.23 -10.99 1.95
C ARG A 140 1.50 -11.26 3.43
N ASP A 141 0.67 -12.09 4.09
CA ASP A 141 0.66 -12.24 5.55
C ASP A 141 0.49 -10.88 6.28
N ASP A 142 -0.23 -9.95 5.65
CA ASP A 142 -0.51 -8.61 6.16
C ASP A 142 -1.80 -8.63 7.00
N GLU A 143 -1.67 -9.12 8.24
CA GLU A 143 -2.80 -9.38 9.13
C GLU A 143 -3.58 -8.12 9.51
N ASP A 144 -2.90 -6.96 9.59
CA ASP A 144 -3.54 -5.67 9.89
C ASP A 144 -4.44 -5.25 8.72
N THR A 145 -3.91 -5.21 7.50
CA THR A 145 -4.70 -4.88 6.30
C THR A 145 -5.80 -5.91 6.05
N LEU A 146 -5.51 -7.20 6.29
CA LEU A 146 -6.50 -8.26 6.16
C LEU A 146 -7.66 -8.06 7.15
N THR A 147 -7.36 -7.65 8.38
CA THR A 147 -8.38 -7.36 9.40
C THR A 147 -9.25 -6.18 8.99
N ASP A 148 -8.65 -5.09 8.50
CA ASP A 148 -9.38 -3.92 8.04
C ASP A 148 -10.28 -4.24 6.83
N LEU A 149 -9.78 -5.01 5.87
CA LEU A 149 -10.56 -5.47 4.72
C LEU A 149 -11.72 -6.39 5.13
N VAL A 150 -11.50 -7.28 6.10
CA VAL A 150 -12.57 -8.13 6.65
C VAL A 150 -13.66 -7.26 7.29
N ILE A 151 -13.28 -6.22 8.04
CA ILE A 151 -14.23 -5.29 8.64
C ILE A 151 -15.03 -4.58 7.56
N VAL A 152 -14.38 -4.01 6.54
CA VAL A 152 -15.04 -3.36 5.40
C VAL A 152 -16.00 -4.33 4.72
N CYS A 153 -15.56 -5.55 4.40
CA CYS A 153 -16.39 -6.58 3.79
C CYS A 153 -17.65 -6.90 4.60
N VAL A 154 -17.50 -7.11 5.92
CA VAL A 154 -18.59 -7.46 6.83
C VAL A 154 -19.54 -6.28 7.07
N HIS A 155 -19.04 -5.05 7.01
CA HIS A 155 -19.84 -3.84 7.22
C HIS A 155 -20.59 -3.37 5.98
N GLU A 156 -19.97 -3.42 4.82
CA GLU A 156 -20.48 -2.78 3.61
C GLU A 156 -21.10 -3.79 2.63
N PHE A 157 -20.54 -5.01 2.51
CA PHE A 157 -20.93 -5.95 1.44
C PHE A 157 -21.64 -7.22 1.97
N ALA A 158 -21.71 -7.43 3.28
CA ALA A 158 -22.37 -8.61 3.84
C ALA A 158 -23.87 -8.74 3.48
N ALA A 159 -24.55 -7.62 3.19
CA ALA A 159 -25.96 -7.61 2.80
C ALA A 159 -26.16 -7.73 1.27
N THR A 160 -25.12 -7.44 0.49
CA THR A 160 -25.18 -7.31 -0.98
C THR A 160 -23.92 -7.91 -1.59
N GLY A 161 -24.05 -9.03 -2.30
CA GLY A 161 -22.91 -9.66 -2.97
C GLY A 161 -22.18 -10.74 -2.16
N ALA A 162 -22.74 -11.16 -1.03
CA ALA A 162 -22.15 -12.22 -0.21
C ALA A 162 -21.90 -13.51 -1.00
N ASP A 163 -22.78 -13.86 -1.93
CA ASP A 163 -22.63 -15.07 -2.76
C ASP A 163 -21.41 -14.98 -3.67
N ALA A 164 -21.23 -13.88 -4.41
CA ALA A 164 -20.09 -13.70 -5.30
C ALA A 164 -18.74 -13.69 -4.55
N ILE A 165 -18.71 -13.05 -3.37
CA ILE A 165 -17.52 -13.06 -2.51
C ILE A 165 -17.27 -14.48 -1.97
N ALA A 166 -18.32 -15.17 -1.53
CA ALA A 166 -18.22 -16.53 -1.01
C ALA A 166 -17.75 -17.52 -2.07
N ASP A 167 -18.22 -17.40 -3.32
CA ASP A 167 -17.81 -18.25 -4.43
C ASP A 167 -16.31 -18.15 -4.66
N VAL A 168 -15.78 -16.92 -4.87
CA VAL A 168 -14.34 -16.68 -5.08
C VAL A 168 -13.50 -17.22 -3.91
N LEU A 169 -13.92 -16.96 -2.68
CA LEU A 169 -13.17 -17.38 -1.50
C LEU A 169 -13.28 -18.88 -1.23
N SER A 170 -14.40 -19.52 -1.54
CA SER A 170 -14.55 -20.97 -1.37
C SER A 170 -13.55 -21.76 -2.21
N GLU A 171 -13.23 -21.25 -3.40
CA GLU A 171 -12.27 -21.86 -4.32
C GLU A 171 -10.83 -21.52 -3.94
N ARG A 172 -10.56 -20.24 -3.62
CA ARG A 172 -9.18 -19.74 -3.47
C ARG A 172 -8.67 -19.71 -2.03
N SER A 173 -9.54 -19.51 -1.04
CA SER A 173 -9.17 -19.54 0.37
C SER A 173 -10.35 -19.91 1.29
N PRO A 174 -10.60 -21.22 1.49
CA PRO A 174 -11.62 -21.68 2.43
C PRO A 174 -11.39 -21.19 3.86
N LYS A 175 -10.13 -20.91 4.22
CA LYS A 175 -9.76 -20.37 5.54
C LYS A 175 -10.28 -18.94 5.70
N LEU A 176 -10.07 -18.09 4.70
CA LEU A 176 -10.54 -16.72 4.69
C LEU A 176 -12.07 -16.65 4.68
N LEU A 177 -12.72 -17.53 3.91
CA LEU A 177 -14.18 -17.69 3.95
C LEU A 177 -14.67 -18.03 5.36
N ALA A 178 -14.04 -19.01 6.02
CA ALA A 178 -14.38 -19.38 7.40
C ALA A 178 -14.15 -18.22 8.39
N ARG A 179 -13.12 -17.39 8.19
CA ARG A 179 -12.87 -16.18 8.99
C ARG A 179 -14.00 -15.16 8.83
N LEU A 180 -14.45 -14.88 7.61
CA LEU A 180 -15.58 -13.99 7.36
C LEU A 180 -16.86 -14.51 8.02
N PHE A 181 -17.17 -15.79 7.88
CA PHE A 181 -18.34 -16.40 8.53
C PHE A 181 -18.31 -16.26 10.05
N LYS A 182 -17.15 -16.49 10.68
CA LYS A 182 -16.99 -16.31 12.13
C LYS A 182 -17.26 -14.86 12.56
N GLN A 183 -16.74 -13.89 11.82
CA GLN A 183 -16.97 -12.47 12.12
C GLN A 183 -18.43 -12.05 11.90
N LEU A 184 -19.07 -12.53 10.83
CA LEU A 184 -20.49 -12.30 10.58
C LEU A 184 -21.37 -12.88 11.69
N ALA A 185 -21.10 -14.12 12.11
CA ALA A 185 -21.82 -14.76 13.20
C ALA A 185 -21.68 -13.97 14.51
N ALA A 186 -20.48 -13.51 14.84
CA ALA A 186 -20.23 -12.67 16.01
C ALA A 186 -21.04 -11.35 15.95
N LYS A 187 -21.06 -10.69 14.78
CA LYS A 187 -21.84 -9.46 14.56
C LYS A 187 -23.34 -9.67 14.72
N VAL A 188 -23.89 -10.79 14.25
CA VAL A 188 -25.31 -11.14 14.43
C VAL A 188 -25.63 -11.37 15.91
N VAL A 189 -24.79 -12.11 16.63
CA VAL A 189 -24.97 -12.36 18.08
C VAL A 189 -25.02 -11.04 18.86
N VAL A 190 -24.09 -10.11 18.56
CA VAL A 190 -24.07 -8.78 19.19
C VAL A 190 -25.33 -7.97 18.86
N LYS A 191 -25.82 -8.01 17.61
CA LYS A 191 -27.04 -7.30 17.19
C LYS A 191 -28.32 -7.87 17.84
N VAL A 192 -28.40 -9.19 18.01
CA VAL A 192 -29.51 -9.84 18.73
C VAL A 192 -29.48 -9.47 20.21
N ALA A 193 -28.29 -9.40 20.82
CA ALA A 193 -28.12 -9.01 22.22
C ALA A 193 -28.41 -7.52 22.49
N SER A 194 -28.22 -6.63 21.51
CA SER A 194 -28.44 -5.17 21.65
C SER A 194 -29.85 -4.69 21.31
N GLY A 195 -30.74 -5.58 20.83
CA GLY A 195 -32.20 -5.46 20.86
C GLY A 195 -32.83 -4.08 20.55
N THR A 196 -33.13 -3.82 19.27
CA THR A 196 -34.37 -3.10 18.92
C THR A 196 -35.41 -4.14 18.49
N SER A 197 -36.10 -4.69 19.50
CA SER A 197 -37.33 -5.46 19.29
C SER A 197 -38.44 -4.50 18.85
N THR A 198 -38.90 -4.63 17.61
CA THR A 198 -40.24 -4.17 17.23
C THR A 198 -41.06 -5.37 16.78
N SER A 199 -41.27 -6.34 17.67
CA SER A 199 -42.44 -7.21 17.54
C SER A 199 -43.65 -6.47 18.13
N ARG A 200 -44.47 -5.90 17.25
CA ARG A 200 -45.86 -5.56 17.58
C ARG A 200 -46.75 -6.46 16.73
N PHE A 201 -46.97 -7.68 17.21
CA PHE A 201 -48.13 -8.46 16.78
C PHE A 201 -49.38 -7.72 17.28
N PRO A 202 -50.35 -7.38 16.42
CA PRO A 202 -51.65 -7.00 16.91
C PRO A 202 -52.37 -8.27 17.36
N LEU A 203 -52.74 -8.31 18.65
CA LEU A 203 -53.81 -9.15 19.13
C LEU A 203 -55.11 -8.64 18.49
N ILE A 204 -55.76 -9.50 17.71
CA ILE A 204 -57.20 -9.89 17.74
C ILE A 204 -57.51 -10.57 16.41
#